data_AF-A0A842UDN5-F1
#
_entry.id   AF-A0A842UDN5-F1
#
_cell.length_a   1.000
_cell.length_b   1.000
_cell.length_c   1.000
_cell.angle_alpha   90.00
_cell.angle_beta   90.00
_cell.angle_gamma   90.00
#
_symmetry.space_group_name_H-M   'P 1'
#
loop_
_entity.id
_entity.type
_entity.pdbx_description
1 polymer ?
#
loop_
_entity_poly.entity_id
_entity_poly.type
_entity_poly.pdbx_seq_one_letter_code
_entity_poly.pdbx_strand_id
1 'polypeptide(L)'
;MAYHINKLHILVHPGFDFFDAHTYPDSSCSGAREESAEKVLNQYKKKIDSLADDDVLALFSASDKKNYRRDYASGSKWTEIERYAKTRLNPRRVIRLSDPSFLCRGDDPTSLSTLFNILDKRGFDFPEDTPCEIWGESAGECVAETALQAEKHFTLKDLTIPLKATDEFNRPEEINRLTQSLREMQPKTKVKVENRL
;
A
#
# COMPACT_ATOMS: atom_id res chain seq x y z
N MET A 1 8.33 22.52 15.48
CA MET A 1 8.97 22.39 14.15
C MET A 1 8.20 21.32 13.41
N ALA A 2 7.65 21.64 12.24
CA ALA A 2 6.97 20.65 11.42
C ALA A 2 8.02 19.82 10.66
N TYR A 3 7.78 18.51 10.54
CA TYR A 3 8.63 17.60 9.77
C TYR A 3 8.19 17.66 8.32
N HIS A 4 9.07 18.12 7.44
CA HIS A 4 8.80 18.12 6.00
C HIS A 4 8.81 16.67 5.46
N ILE A 5 7.79 16.32 4.66
CA ILE A 5 7.71 15.04 3.98
C ILE A 5 8.20 15.20 2.55
N ASN A 6 9.17 14.38 2.14
CA ASN A 6 9.64 14.36 0.75
C ASN A 6 8.69 13.59 -0.18
N LYS A 7 8.16 12.45 0.27
CA LYS A 7 7.17 11.64 -0.47
C LYS A 7 6.32 10.80 0.49
N LEU A 8 5.04 10.64 0.18
CA LEU A 8 4.15 9.69 0.83
C LEU A 8 4.07 8.38 0.05
N HIS A 9 4.47 7.30 0.70
CA HIS A 9 4.33 5.94 0.18
C HIS A 9 3.12 5.27 0.81
N ILE A 10 2.30 4.62 0.00
CA ILE A 10 1.16 3.85 0.45
C ILE A 10 1.36 2.39 0.02
N LEU A 11 1.53 1.51 1.00
CA LEU A 11 1.53 0.07 0.78
C LEU A 11 0.16 -0.51 1.13
N VAL A 12 -0.55 -0.98 0.10
CA VAL A 12 -1.86 -1.62 0.20
C VAL A 12 -1.67 -3.12 0.39
N HIS A 13 -2.35 -3.70 1.37
CA HIS A 13 -2.36 -5.15 1.63
C HIS A 13 -0.98 -5.81 1.82
N PRO A 14 -0.14 -5.36 2.78
CA PRO A 14 1.08 -6.08 3.11
C PRO A 14 0.74 -7.50 3.62
N GLY A 15 0.95 -8.50 2.77
CA GLY A 15 0.82 -9.92 3.07
C GLY A 15 -0.58 -10.53 2.95
N PHE A 16 -1.46 -9.98 2.11
CA PHE A 16 -2.80 -10.57 1.84
C PHE A 16 -2.74 -11.98 1.23
N ASP A 17 -1.73 -12.29 0.39
CA ASP A 17 -1.52 -13.65 -0.15
C ASP A 17 -1.38 -14.73 0.93
N PHE A 18 -0.97 -14.37 2.15
CA PHE A 18 -0.86 -15.32 3.25
C PHE A 18 -2.23 -15.72 3.84
N PHE A 19 -3.27 -14.91 3.65
CA PHE A 19 -4.60 -15.15 4.25
C PHE A 19 -5.55 -15.94 3.34
N ASP A 20 -5.32 -15.97 2.02
CA ASP A 20 -6.22 -16.64 1.07
C ASP A 20 -6.06 -18.18 1.05
N ALA A 21 -5.18 -18.71 1.89
CA ALA A 21 -5.03 -20.15 2.12
C ALA A 21 -6.30 -20.83 2.68
N HIS A 22 -7.24 -20.06 3.24
CA HIS A 22 -8.49 -20.60 3.77
C HIS A 22 -9.66 -20.55 2.78
N THR A 23 -9.52 -19.81 1.67
CA THR A 23 -10.60 -19.62 0.68
C THR A 23 -10.51 -20.64 -0.47
N TYR A 24 -9.31 -21.18 -0.74
CA TYR A 24 -9.07 -22.19 -1.78
C TYR A 24 -8.37 -23.44 -1.20
N PRO A 25 -9.14 -24.38 -0.60
CA PRO A 25 -8.58 -25.55 0.08
C PRO A 25 -7.95 -26.61 -0.85
N ASP A 26 -8.16 -26.55 -2.17
CA ASP A 26 -7.82 -27.64 -3.10
C ASP A 26 -6.53 -27.48 -3.91
N SER A 27 -5.69 -26.49 -3.65
CA SER A 27 -4.42 -26.35 -4.38
C SER A 27 -3.30 -27.14 -3.70
N SER A 28 -2.98 -28.30 -4.26
CA SER A 28 -1.91 -29.24 -3.88
C SER A 28 -0.46 -28.71 -4.04
N CYS A 29 -0.21 -27.40 -3.89
CA CYS A 29 1.12 -26.78 -4.04
C CYS A 29 1.42 -25.83 -2.89
N SER A 30 1.65 -26.36 -1.69
CA SER A 30 2.05 -25.56 -0.52
C SER A 30 3.41 -24.88 -0.68
N GLY A 31 4.40 -25.57 -1.29
CA GLY A 31 5.75 -25.04 -1.48
C GLY A 31 5.83 -23.84 -2.43
N ALA A 32 5.18 -23.91 -3.59
CA ALA A 32 5.18 -22.81 -4.57
C ALA A 32 4.48 -21.54 -4.04
N ARG A 33 3.47 -21.70 -3.16
CA ARG A 33 2.79 -20.57 -2.52
C ARG A 33 3.66 -19.90 -1.47
N GLU A 34 4.38 -20.67 -0.66
CA GLU A 34 5.27 -20.11 0.35
C GLU A 34 6.46 -19.38 -0.30
N GLU A 35 7.04 -19.94 -1.36
CA GLU A 35 8.08 -19.28 -2.16
C GLU A 35 7.59 -17.96 -2.80
N SER A 36 6.36 -17.96 -3.34
CA SER A 36 5.74 -16.74 -3.89
C SER A 36 5.56 -15.68 -2.82
N ALA A 37 5.08 -16.07 -1.64
CA ALA A 37 4.82 -15.15 -0.56
C ALA A 37 6.12 -14.57 0.05
N GLU A 38 7.20 -15.37 0.12
CA GLU A 38 8.52 -14.87 0.51
C GLU A 38 9.11 -13.90 -0.51
N LYS A 39 8.92 -14.14 -1.81
CA LYS A 39 9.32 -13.20 -2.86
C LYS A 39 8.64 -11.85 -2.67
N VAL A 40 7.32 -11.84 -2.46
CA VAL A 40 6.52 -10.64 -2.23
C VAL A 40 7.06 -9.85 -1.03
N LEU A 41 7.27 -10.53 0.09
CA LEU A 41 7.84 -9.91 1.29
C LEU A 41 9.23 -9.31 1.02
N ASN A 42 10.08 -10.01 0.28
CA ASN A 42 11.42 -9.53 -0.06
C ASN A 42 11.38 -8.33 -1.02
N GLN A 43 10.43 -8.27 -1.95
CA GLN A 43 10.23 -7.10 -2.80
C GLN A 43 9.84 -5.87 -1.96
N TYR A 44 8.89 -6.03 -1.03
CA TYR A 44 8.50 -4.96 -0.12
C TYR A 44 9.66 -4.48 0.75
N LYS A 45 10.49 -5.40 1.28
CA LYS A 45 11.70 -5.03 2.04
C LYS A 45 12.68 -4.22 1.20
N LYS A 46 12.97 -4.66 -0.03
CA LYS A 46 13.83 -3.90 -0.97
C LYS A 46 13.27 -2.51 -1.26
N LYS A 47 11.95 -2.40 -1.43
CA LYS A 47 11.29 -1.11 -1.65
C LYS A 47 11.45 -0.21 -0.42
N ILE A 48 11.22 -0.74 0.78
CA ILE A 48 11.41 -0.04 2.06
C ILE A 48 12.86 0.43 2.23
N ASP A 49 13.84 -0.40 1.85
CA ASP A 49 15.26 -0.03 1.91
C ASP A 49 15.64 1.13 1.00
N SER A 50 14.92 1.29 -0.11
CA SER A 50 15.13 2.37 -1.09
C SER A 50 14.47 3.70 -0.69
N LEU A 51 13.65 3.72 0.36
CA LEU A 51 12.97 4.94 0.79
C LEU A 51 13.95 5.91 1.42
N ALA A 52 13.75 7.21 1.17
CA ALA A 52 14.57 8.24 1.77
C ALA A 52 14.23 8.37 3.27
N ASP A 53 15.20 8.86 4.05
CA ASP A 53 14.99 9.09 5.48
C ASP A 53 13.86 10.10 5.75
N ASP A 54 13.57 10.97 4.79
CA ASP A 54 12.50 11.98 4.85
C ASP A 54 11.15 11.54 4.28
N ASP A 55 11.03 10.30 3.82
CA ASP A 55 9.78 9.73 3.32
C ASP A 55 8.87 9.26 4.47
N VAL A 56 7.58 9.11 4.17
CA VAL A 56 6.58 8.52 5.08
C VAL A 56 5.93 7.32 4.42
N LEU A 57 5.79 6.22 5.17
CA LEU A 57 5.13 5.00 4.72
C LEU A 57 3.83 4.77 5.47
N ALA A 58 2.72 4.77 4.75
CA ALA A 58 1.41 4.34 5.22
C ALA A 58 1.13 2.90 4.80
N LEU A 59 0.89 2.02 5.77
CA LEU A 59 0.59 0.61 5.60
C LEU A 59 -0.92 0.39 5.82
N PHE A 60 -1.63 -0.03 4.78
CA PHE A 60 -3.04 -0.41 4.86
C PHE A 60 -3.17 -1.92 4.96
N SER A 61 -3.33 -2.41 6.18
CA SER A 61 -3.49 -3.84 6.43
C SER A 61 -4.90 -4.30 6.06
N ALA A 62 -5.00 -5.49 5.46
CA ALA A 62 -6.27 -6.17 5.22
C ALA A 62 -6.99 -6.58 6.50
N SER A 63 -6.26 -6.70 7.60
CA SER A 63 -6.77 -7.21 8.87
C SER A 63 -7.49 -6.09 9.63
N ASP A 64 -8.67 -6.41 10.16
CA ASP A 64 -9.37 -5.50 11.07
C ASP A 64 -8.51 -5.20 12.32
N LYS A 65 -8.85 -4.14 13.04
CA LYS A 65 -8.04 -3.65 14.17
C LYS A 65 -7.85 -4.71 15.27
N LYS A 66 -8.81 -5.61 15.49
CA LYS A 66 -8.79 -6.61 16.57
C LYS A 66 -7.92 -7.81 16.18
N ASN A 67 -8.11 -8.32 14.96
CA ASN A 67 -7.32 -9.39 14.39
C ASN A 67 -5.86 -8.96 14.20
N TYR A 68 -5.63 -7.75 13.69
CA TYR A 68 -4.29 -7.18 13.54
C TYR A 68 -3.49 -7.20 14.85
N ARG A 69 -4.09 -6.78 15.98
CA ARG A 69 -3.39 -6.72 17.27
C ARG A 69 -2.94 -8.10 17.73
N ARG A 70 -3.81 -9.10 17.57
CA ARG A 70 -3.50 -10.49 17.87
C ARG A 70 -2.35 -10.97 16.99
N ASP A 71 -2.45 -10.73 15.69
CA ASP A 71 -1.50 -11.24 14.71
C ASP A 71 -0.12 -10.57 14.84
N TYR A 72 -0.10 -9.28 15.22
CA TYR A 72 1.14 -8.56 15.54
C TYR A 72 1.77 -9.05 16.84
N ALA A 73 0.97 -9.38 17.86
CA ALA A 73 1.47 -9.95 19.11
C ALA A 73 1.99 -11.38 18.93
N SER A 74 1.35 -12.17 18.06
CA SER A 74 1.72 -13.56 17.80
C SER A 74 2.87 -13.72 16.80
N GLY A 75 3.39 -12.65 16.22
CA GLY A 75 4.53 -12.76 15.30
C GLY A 75 4.15 -13.14 13.87
N SER A 76 2.89 -13.02 13.45
CA SER A 76 2.42 -13.54 12.14
C SER A 76 3.25 -13.02 10.97
N LYS A 77 3.59 -13.88 10.00
CA LYS A 77 4.51 -13.60 8.88
C LYS A 77 4.17 -12.29 8.13
N TRP A 78 2.88 -12.04 7.86
CA TRP A 78 2.46 -10.82 7.14
C TRP A 78 2.72 -9.51 7.90
N THR A 79 2.81 -9.54 9.24
CA THR A 79 3.14 -8.37 10.07
C THR A 79 4.64 -8.04 10.05
N GLU A 80 5.46 -8.90 9.44
CA GLU A 80 6.90 -8.73 9.33
C GLU A 80 7.29 -7.45 8.59
N ILE A 81 6.54 -7.07 7.53
CA ILE A 81 6.80 -5.85 6.76
C ILE A 81 6.66 -4.60 7.60
N GLU A 82 5.67 -4.55 8.49
CA GLU A 82 5.51 -3.40 9.37
C GLU A 82 6.63 -3.33 10.41
N ARG A 83 7.00 -4.47 11.00
CA ARG A 83 8.14 -4.52 11.94
C ARG A 83 9.41 -4.06 11.24
N TYR A 84 9.66 -4.60 10.06
CA TYR A 84 10.81 -4.26 9.24
C TYR A 84 10.84 -2.77 8.89
N ALA A 85 9.72 -2.21 8.42
CA ALA A 85 9.59 -0.78 8.15
C ALA A 85 9.89 0.08 9.38
N LYS A 86 9.36 -0.27 10.57
CA LYS A 86 9.63 0.47 11.81
C LYS A 86 11.07 0.36 12.30
N THR A 87 11.76 -0.71 11.96
CA THR A 87 13.18 -0.88 12.28
C THR A 87 14.06 -0.11 11.30
N ARG A 88 13.74 -0.15 10.00
CA ARG A 88 14.52 0.47 8.93
C ARG A 88 14.29 1.97 8.82
N LEU A 89 13.06 2.42 9.03
CA LEU A 89 12.64 3.81 9.00
C LEU A 89 12.41 4.29 10.44
N ASN A 90 12.42 5.60 10.65
CA ASN A 90 12.00 6.15 11.94
C ASN A 90 10.55 5.70 12.23
N PRO A 91 10.23 5.08 13.38
CA PRO A 91 8.88 4.62 13.69
C PRO A 91 7.78 5.68 13.55
N ARG A 92 8.13 6.97 13.72
CA ARG A 92 7.21 8.10 13.50
C ARG A 92 6.78 8.27 12.03
N ARG A 93 7.59 7.78 11.09
CA ARG A 93 7.34 7.82 9.63
C ARG A 93 6.60 6.60 9.12
N VAL A 94 6.33 5.61 9.98
CA VAL A 94 5.50 4.45 9.64
C VAL A 94 4.12 4.62 10.26
N ILE A 95 3.10 4.73 9.41
CA ILE A 95 1.71 4.86 9.82
C ILE A 95 0.99 3.58 9.44
N ARG A 96 0.38 2.93 10.42
CA ARG A 96 -0.43 1.73 10.18
C ARG A 96 -1.91 2.06 10.27
N LEU A 97 -2.63 1.75 9.21
CA LEU A 97 -4.08 1.81 9.14
C LEU A 97 -4.61 0.37 9.04
N SER A 98 -5.63 0.09 9.82
CA SER A 98 -6.31 -1.21 9.85
C SER A 98 -7.63 -1.07 9.15
N ASP A 99 -8.11 -2.18 8.59
CA ASP A 99 -9.35 -2.27 7.83
C ASP A 99 -9.26 -1.55 6.47
N PRO A 100 -9.15 -2.31 5.38
CA PRO A 100 -9.17 -1.77 4.05
C PRO A 100 -10.60 -1.59 3.54
N SER A 101 -11.64 -1.59 4.38
CA SER A 101 -13.05 -1.55 3.99
C SER A 101 -13.42 -0.49 2.93
N PHE A 102 -12.57 0.51 2.71
CA PHE A 102 -12.63 1.45 1.58
C PHE A 102 -12.35 0.84 0.18
N LEU A 103 -11.72 -0.32 0.08
CA LEU A 103 -11.49 -1.10 -1.16
C LEU A 103 -12.71 -1.94 -1.55
N CYS A 104 -13.71 -2.00 -0.67
CA CYS A 104 -14.91 -2.77 -0.88
C CYS A 104 -16.12 -1.87 -0.64
N ARG A 105 -16.47 -1.12 -1.69
CA ARG A 105 -17.83 -0.60 -1.93
C ARG A 105 -18.25 0.59 -1.05
N GLY A 106 -17.68 1.77 -1.31
CA GLY A 106 -18.27 3.04 -0.88
C GLY A 106 -17.33 4.25 -1.00
N ASP A 107 -17.88 5.43 -1.27
CA ASP A 107 -17.17 6.72 -1.19
C ASP A 107 -16.94 7.14 0.29
N ASP A 108 -16.48 6.24 1.16
CA ASP A 108 -16.20 6.56 2.57
C ASP A 108 -14.72 6.97 2.77
N PRO A 109 -14.41 8.27 2.97
CA PRO A 109 -13.06 8.76 3.10
C PRO A 109 -12.42 8.54 4.47
N THR A 110 -13.13 7.91 5.42
CA THR A 110 -12.76 7.90 6.84
C THR A 110 -11.32 7.44 7.11
N SER A 111 -10.81 6.44 6.37
CA SER A 111 -9.44 5.93 6.55
C SER A 111 -8.34 6.86 6.00
N LEU A 112 -8.59 7.54 4.88
CA LEU A 112 -7.68 8.55 4.33
C LEU A 112 -7.71 9.85 5.17
N SER A 113 -8.89 10.26 5.63
CA SER A 113 -9.00 11.34 6.61
C SER A 113 -8.29 10.99 7.92
N THR A 114 -8.32 9.71 8.32
CA THR A 114 -7.54 9.22 9.48
C THR A 114 -6.05 9.29 9.22
N LEU A 115 -5.57 8.96 8.02
CA LEU A 115 -4.16 9.16 7.65
C LEU A 115 -3.76 10.63 7.83
N PHE A 116 -4.55 11.56 7.29
CA PHE A 116 -4.30 13.01 7.43
C PHE A 116 -4.25 13.45 8.89
N ASN A 117 -5.25 13.05 9.68
CA ASN A 117 -5.29 13.35 11.10
C ASN A 117 -4.08 12.78 11.86
N ILE A 118 -3.52 11.64 11.43
CA ILE A 118 -2.31 11.08 12.02
C ILE A 118 -1.07 11.87 11.59
N LEU A 119 -0.97 12.25 10.31
CA LEU A 119 0.13 13.05 9.78
C LEU A 119 0.22 14.40 10.51
N ASP A 120 -0.90 15.10 10.60
CA ASP A 120 -1.03 16.38 11.31
C ASP A 120 -0.69 16.24 12.80
N LYS A 121 -1.26 15.25 13.50
CA LYS A 121 -0.93 14.98 14.92
C LYS A 121 0.52 14.62 15.16
N ARG A 122 1.21 14.04 14.18
CA ARG A 122 2.64 13.73 14.25
C ARG A 122 3.51 14.94 13.88
N GLY A 123 2.90 16.06 13.51
CA GLY A 123 3.58 17.31 13.16
C GLY A 123 4.24 17.26 11.79
N PHE A 124 3.73 16.42 10.87
CA PHE A 124 4.22 16.44 9.50
C PHE A 124 3.56 17.58 8.73
N ASP A 125 4.39 18.31 7.98
CA ASP A 125 3.90 19.26 6.99
C ASP A 125 3.67 18.50 5.68
N PHE A 126 2.44 18.50 5.19
CA PHE A 126 2.03 17.82 3.97
C PHE A 126 1.61 18.87 2.94
N PRO A 127 2.58 19.51 2.26
CA PRO A 127 2.26 20.53 1.29
C PRO A 127 1.48 19.94 0.10
N GLU A 128 0.69 20.79 -0.56
CA GLU A 128 -0.15 20.45 -1.72
C GLU A 128 0.65 19.87 -2.92
N ASP A 129 1.97 19.90 -2.85
CA ASP A 129 2.87 19.38 -3.87
C ASP A 129 3.59 18.08 -3.48
N THR A 130 3.23 17.46 -2.35
CA THR A 130 3.87 16.22 -1.89
C THR A 130 3.64 15.09 -2.90
N PRO A 131 4.70 14.50 -3.48
CA PRO A 131 4.57 13.32 -4.32
C PRO A 131 3.99 12.14 -3.55
N CYS A 132 3.18 11.32 -4.21
CA CYS A 132 2.62 10.10 -3.62
C CYS A 132 2.90 8.90 -4.51
N GLU A 133 3.25 7.78 -3.89
CA GLU A 133 3.53 6.53 -4.56
C GLU A 133 2.75 5.39 -3.89
N ILE A 134 1.94 4.67 -4.67
CA ILE A 134 1.01 3.65 -4.14
C ILE A 134 1.31 2.30 -4.78
N TRP A 135 1.52 1.28 -3.95
CA TRP A 135 1.95 -0.05 -4.37
C TRP A 135 1.40 -1.15 -3.44
N GLY A 136 1.45 -2.41 -3.88
CA GLY A 136 0.81 -3.58 -3.26
C GLY A 136 0.61 -4.72 -4.26
N GLU A 137 1.19 -5.89 -3.99
CA GLU A 137 1.43 -6.99 -4.94
C GLU A 137 0.23 -7.91 -5.24
N SER A 138 -0.85 -7.82 -4.46
CA SER A 138 -1.92 -8.83 -4.53
C SER A 138 -3.25 -8.27 -5.04
N ALA A 139 -3.33 -6.97 -5.38
CA ALA A 139 -4.59 -6.35 -5.77
C ALA A 139 -4.39 -5.04 -6.56
N GLY A 140 -4.09 -5.16 -7.86
CA GLY A 140 -3.97 -4.00 -8.75
C GLY A 140 -5.23 -3.11 -8.75
N GLU A 141 -6.41 -3.71 -8.61
CA GLU A 141 -7.69 -2.99 -8.44
C GLU A 141 -7.69 -2.17 -7.15
N CYS A 142 -7.31 -2.76 -6.02
CA CYS A 142 -7.25 -2.08 -4.75
C CYS A 142 -6.22 -0.93 -4.71
N VAL A 143 -5.07 -1.12 -5.36
CA VAL A 143 -4.05 -0.09 -5.51
C VAL A 143 -4.59 1.06 -6.37
N ALA A 144 -5.28 0.76 -7.47
CA ALA A 144 -5.92 1.75 -8.30
C ALA A 144 -7.04 2.50 -7.56
N GLU A 145 -7.91 1.80 -6.83
CA GLU A 145 -8.95 2.43 -6.02
C GLU A 145 -8.37 3.33 -4.92
N THR A 146 -7.31 2.87 -4.25
CA THR A 146 -6.60 3.69 -3.25
C THR A 146 -6.04 4.95 -3.90
N ALA A 147 -5.48 4.84 -5.11
CA ALA A 147 -5.01 5.99 -5.89
C ALA A 147 -6.13 6.97 -6.23
N LEU A 148 -7.30 6.49 -6.63
CA LEU A 148 -8.45 7.35 -6.92
C LEU A 148 -8.93 8.09 -5.68
N GLN A 149 -9.07 7.37 -4.57
CA GLN A 149 -9.51 7.98 -3.32
C GLN A 149 -8.45 8.96 -2.80
N ALA A 150 -7.17 8.64 -2.94
CA ALA A 150 -6.10 9.57 -2.61
C ALA A 150 -6.19 10.86 -3.44
N GLU A 151 -6.38 10.76 -4.76
CA GLU A 151 -6.50 11.93 -5.64
C GLU A 151 -7.76 12.78 -5.35
N LYS A 152 -8.88 12.14 -4.98
CA LYS A 152 -10.11 12.85 -4.56
C LYS A 152 -9.91 13.67 -3.27
N HIS A 153 -9.08 13.17 -2.36
CA HIS A 153 -8.99 13.69 -0.98
C HIS A 153 -7.69 14.45 -0.68
N PHE A 154 -6.66 14.32 -1.53
CA PHE A 154 -5.38 15.00 -1.39
C PHE A 154 -5.09 15.84 -2.63
N THR A 155 -4.56 17.05 -2.43
CA THR A 155 -3.87 17.78 -3.50
C THR A 155 -2.50 17.13 -3.66
N LEU A 156 -2.37 16.22 -4.62
CA LEU A 156 -1.12 15.52 -4.94
C LEU A 156 -0.59 16.01 -6.28
N LYS A 157 0.70 16.32 -6.35
CA LYS A 157 1.34 16.82 -7.59
C LYS A 157 1.71 15.70 -8.56
N ASP A 158 2.17 14.57 -8.05
CA ASP A 158 2.60 13.42 -8.83
C ASP A 158 2.18 12.14 -8.11
N LEU A 159 1.27 11.37 -8.72
CA LEU A 159 0.80 10.09 -8.22
C LEU A 159 1.41 8.97 -9.06
N THR A 160 2.24 8.14 -8.45
CA THR A 160 2.92 7.03 -9.14
C THR A 160 2.36 5.70 -8.67
N ILE A 161 2.05 4.82 -9.63
CA ILE A 161 1.62 3.43 -9.39
C ILE A 161 2.55 2.50 -10.17
N PRO A 162 3.48 1.79 -9.52
CA PRO A 162 4.35 0.82 -10.18
C PRO A 162 3.58 -0.49 -10.40
N LEU A 163 2.79 -0.56 -11.50
CA LEU A 163 1.89 -1.69 -11.81
C LEU A 163 2.60 -3.05 -12.02
N LYS A 164 3.92 -3.06 -12.27
CA LYS A 164 4.71 -4.31 -12.35
C LYS A 164 5.30 -4.78 -11.01
N ALA A 165 5.49 -3.89 -10.05
CA ALA A 165 5.90 -4.26 -8.68
C ALA A 165 4.68 -4.67 -7.83
N THR A 166 3.51 -4.69 -8.45
CA THR A 166 2.21 -4.92 -7.82
C THR A 166 1.55 -6.21 -8.30
N ASP A 167 2.22 -7.04 -9.11
CA ASP A 167 1.93 -8.50 -9.27
C ASP A 167 2.93 -9.18 -10.26
N GLU A 168 3.52 -10.33 -9.89
CA GLU A 168 4.14 -11.25 -10.88
C GLU A 168 3.06 -12.05 -11.67
N PHE A 169 1.79 -12.01 -11.23
CA PHE A 169 0.67 -12.80 -11.76
C PHE A 169 -0.42 -12.01 -12.49
N ASN A 170 -0.37 -10.66 -12.48
CA ASN A 170 -1.36 -9.84 -13.19
C ASN A 170 -1.30 -10.19 -14.68
N ARG A 171 -2.42 -10.64 -15.24
CA ARG A 171 -2.49 -10.88 -16.68
C ARG A 171 -2.30 -9.54 -17.39
N PRO A 172 -1.60 -9.49 -18.54
CA PRO A 172 -1.44 -8.25 -19.30
C PRO A 172 -2.77 -7.51 -19.57
N GLU A 173 -3.87 -8.24 -19.67
CA GLU A 173 -5.23 -7.74 -19.83
C GLU A 173 -5.75 -6.98 -18.61
N GLU A 174 -5.42 -7.41 -17.39
CA GLU A 174 -5.81 -6.73 -16.13
C GLU A 174 -5.03 -5.44 -15.95
N ILE A 175 -3.72 -5.46 -16.24
CA ILE A 175 -2.88 -4.25 -16.25
C ILE A 175 -3.42 -3.25 -17.26
N ASN A 176 -3.79 -3.70 -18.46
CA ASN A 176 -4.37 -2.85 -19.49
C ASN A 176 -5.72 -2.27 -19.07
N ARG A 177 -6.60 -3.08 -18.46
CA ARG A 177 -7.87 -2.60 -17.89
C ARG A 177 -7.66 -1.55 -16.80
N LEU A 178 -6.79 -1.81 -15.83
CA LEU A 178 -6.50 -0.87 -14.75
C LEU A 178 -5.91 0.43 -15.29
N THR A 179 -4.97 0.32 -16.23
CA THR A 179 -4.37 1.47 -16.91
C THR A 179 -5.43 2.27 -17.69
N GLN A 180 -6.36 1.58 -18.36
CA GLN A 180 -7.45 2.21 -19.11
C GLN A 180 -8.45 2.90 -18.16
N SER A 181 -8.88 2.23 -17.09
CA SER A 181 -9.71 2.82 -16.05
C SER A 181 -9.06 4.09 -15.48
N LEU A 182 -7.78 4.03 -15.09
CA LEU A 182 -7.05 5.20 -14.57
C LEU A 182 -6.95 6.35 -15.58
N ARG A 183 -6.89 6.06 -16.89
CA ARG A 183 -6.86 7.07 -17.96
C ARG A 183 -8.23 7.68 -18.25
N GLU A 184 -9.28 6.86 -18.26
CA GLU A 184 -10.66 7.28 -18.52
C GLU A 184 -11.21 8.18 -17.41
N MET A 185 -10.68 8.04 -16.20
CA MET A 185 -11.11 8.82 -15.03
C MET A 185 -10.61 10.27 -14.97
N GLN A 186 -9.77 10.72 -15.93
CA GLN A 186 -9.24 12.10 -16.00
C GLN A 186 -8.73 12.67 -14.65
N PRO A 187 -7.74 12.01 -14.01
CA PRO A 187 -7.20 12.51 -12.74
C PRO A 187 -6.64 13.93 -12.91
N LYS A 188 -6.91 14.81 -11.93
CA LYS A 188 -6.31 16.15 -11.79
C LYS A 188 -4.79 16.07 -11.65
N THR A 189 -4.30 14.94 -11.15
CA THR A 189 -2.88 14.63 -10.94
C THR A 189 -2.33 13.77 -12.07
N LYS A 190 -1.08 14.03 -12.46
CA LYS A 190 -0.40 13.19 -13.47
C LYS A 190 -0.13 11.80 -12.89
N VAL A 191 -0.95 10.83 -13.30
CA VAL A 191 -0.72 9.41 -12.93
C VAL A 191 0.39 8.84 -13.81
N LYS A 192 1.51 8.47 -13.19
CA LYS A 192 2.58 7.71 -13.86
C LYS A 192 2.43 6.23 -13.54
N VAL A 193 2.09 5.47 -14.57
CA VAL A 193 2.15 4.00 -14.53
C VAL A 193 3.54 3.59 -14.98
N GLU A 194 4.36 3.09 -14.06
CA GLU A 194 5.73 2.67 -14.37
C GLU A 194 5.82 1.16 -14.62
N ASN A 195 6.45 0.82 -15.76
CA ASN A 195 6.62 -0.55 -16.26
C ASN A 195 8.00 -1.15 -15.95
N ARG A 196 8.74 -0.61 -14.97
CA ARG A 196 10.11 -1.02 -14.64
C ARG A 196 10.25 -1.40 -13.16
N LEU A 197 11.06 -2.44 -12.93
CA LEU A 197 11.71 -2.75 -11.67
C LEU A 197 12.79 -1.70 -11.37
#